data_AF-A0A2M7HAA9-F1
#
_entry.id   AF-A0A2M7HAA9-F1
#
_cell.length_a   1.000
_cell.length_b   1.000
_cell.length_c   1.000
_cell.angle_alpha   90.00
_cell.angle_beta   90.00
_cell.angle_gamma   90.00
#
_symmetry.space_group_name_H-M   'P 1'
#
loop_
_entity.id
_entity.type
_entity.pdbx_description
1 polymer ?
#
loop_
_entity_poly.entity_id
_entity_poly.type
_entity_poly.pdbx_seq_one_letter_code
_entity_poly.pdbx_strand_id
1 'polypeptide(L)'
;MLAKINWMTVVNTVILLFAGALIVAIVQSMGKPSVQNANNELPFYTTADPDLERAGSDLYRSLQCRNCHTIWSVKSVYQSVPAPSLDGIGSLRNEEWLYRYFSSENPQEILPSRMKEKYKMPSFASLSEKERKVLAAYFASLRVKDWYLDETISAEQKKLTGK
;
A
#
# COMPACT_ATOMS: atom_id res chain seq x y z
N MET A 1 25.24 8.81 59.69
CA MET A 1 24.11 9.76 59.66
C MET A 1 23.56 9.80 58.25
N LEU A 2 22.39 9.21 57.99
CA LEU A 2 21.75 9.23 56.67
C LEU A 2 20.94 10.52 56.56
N ALA A 3 21.28 11.38 55.60
CA ALA A 3 20.53 12.60 55.33
C ALA A 3 19.07 12.23 54.97
N LYS A 4 18.10 12.84 55.65
CA LYS A 4 16.68 12.68 55.33
C LYS A 4 16.43 13.35 53.98
N ILE A 5 16.45 12.57 52.90
CA ILE A 5 16.12 13.04 51.57
C ILE A 5 14.63 13.40 51.55
N ASN A 6 14.34 14.66 51.22
CA ASN A 6 12.98 15.16 51.20
C ASN A 6 12.19 14.45 50.08
N TRP A 7 11.06 13.82 50.42
CA TRP A 7 10.20 13.11 49.47
C TRP A 7 9.86 13.97 48.24
N MET A 8 9.66 15.27 48.46
CA MET A 8 9.37 16.24 47.40
C MET A 8 10.56 16.45 46.45
N THR A 9 11.80 16.35 46.94
CA THR A 9 13.01 16.38 46.09
C THR A 9 13.16 15.11 45.26
N VAL A 10 12.75 13.95 45.77
CA VAL A 10 12.75 12.70 45.00
C VAL A 10 11.73 12.78 43.87
N VAL A 11 10.51 13.22 44.17
CA VAL A 11 9.43 13.36 43.18
C VAL A 11 9.81 14.35 42.08
N ASN A 12 10.33 15.53 42.43
CA ASN A 12 10.74 16.52 41.44
C ASN A 12 11.89 16.03 40.56
N THR A 13 12.86 15.32 41.14
CA THR A 13 13.97 14.75 40.37
C THR A 13 13.48 13.68 39.39
N VAL A 14 12.56 12.81 39.81
CA VAL A 14 11.96 11.79 38.93
C VAL A 14 11.19 12.44 37.78
N ILE A 15 10.37 13.47 38.05
CA ILE A 15 9.62 14.20 37.02
C ILE A 15 10.56 14.83 35.99
N LEU A 16 11.64 15.47 36.45
CA LEU A 16 12.63 16.08 35.55
C LEU A 16 13.35 15.05 34.67
N LEU A 17 13.65 13.88 35.20
CA LEU A 17 14.26 12.78 34.43
C LEU A 17 13.30 12.23 33.36
N PHE A 18 12.03 12.04 33.69
CA PHE A 18 11.02 11.61 32.71
C PHE A 18 10.76 12.67 31.63
N ALA A 19 10.69 13.95 32.00
CA ALA A 19 10.54 15.04 31.04
C ALA A 19 11.75 15.13 30.10
N GLY A 20 12.97 14.99 30.63
CA GLY A 20 14.20 14.94 29.83
C GLY A 20 14.21 13.76 28.86
N ALA A 21 13.86 12.56 29.32
CA ALA A 21 13.77 11.37 28.48
C ALA A 21 12.72 11.52 27.36
N LEU A 22 11.57 12.13 27.67
CA LEU A 22 10.52 12.41 26.69
C LEU A 22 10.99 13.41 25.62
N ILE A 23 11.67 14.49 26.03
CA ILE A 23 12.23 15.48 25.09
C ILE A 23 13.26 14.81 24.18
N VAL A 24 14.15 13.98 24.73
CA VAL A 24 15.14 13.24 23.93
C VAL A 24 14.47 12.28 22.95
N ALA A 25 13.41 11.57 23.36
CA ALA A 25 12.66 10.69 22.46
C ALA A 25 11.98 11.46 21.32
N ILE A 26 11.39 12.63 21.61
CA ILE A 26 10.80 13.52 20.60
C ILE A 26 11.87 14.04 19.64
N VAL A 27 13.00 14.53 20.15
CA VAL A 27 14.12 15.03 19.32
C VAL A 27 14.71 13.91 18.46
N GLN A 28 14.89 12.70 19.01
CA GLN A 28 15.34 11.55 18.22
C GLN A 28 14.31 11.11 17.19
N SER A 29 13.01 11.27 17.46
CA SER A 29 11.95 11.05 16.48
C SER A 29 11.96 12.08 15.36
N MET A 30 12.36 13.33 15.64
CA MET A 30 12.51 14.38 14.63
C MET A 30 13.81 14.22 13.83
N GLY A 31 14.87 13.69 14.45
CA GLY A 31 16.20 13.53 13.86
C GLY A 31 16.45 12.24 13.09
N LYS A 32 15.50 11.28 13.08
CA LYS A 32 15.57 10.13 12.16
C LYS A 32 15.13 10.61 10.78
N PRO A 33 16.05 10.77 9.81
CA PRO A 33 15.63 11.07 8.46
C PRO A 33 14.95 9.82 7.92
N SER A 34 13.62 9.85 7.86
CA SER A 34 12.91 9.09 6.83
C SER A 34 13.59 9.47 5.52
N VAL A 35 13.94 8.48 4.70
CA VAL A 35 14.51 8.67 3.37
C VAL A 35 13.55 9.54 2.56
N GLN A 36 13.72 10.85 2.64
CA GLN A 36 13.05 11.88 1.86
C GLN A 36 14.14 12.52 0.99
N ASN A 37 14.67 11.73 0.07
CA ASN A 37 15.47 12.23 -1.04
C ASN A 37 14.93 11.58 -2.32
N ALA A 38 13.73 11.99 -2.69
CA ALA A 38 13.28 12.06 -4.07
C ALA A 38 12.35 13.28 -4.08
N ASN A 39 12.52 14.17 -5.05
CA ASN A 39 11.70 15.37 -5.23
C ASN A 39 10.22 15.06 -4.97
N ASN A 40 9.42 16.00 -4.44
CA ASN A 40 8.01 15.87 -4.05
C ASN A 40 7.02 15.34 -5.14
N GLU A 41 7.51 14.74 -6.23
CA GLU A 41 6.76 14.03 -7.25
C GLU A 41 6.34 12.64 -6.73
N LEU A 42 5.06 12.31 -6.90
CA LEU A 42 4.54 10.97 -6.61
C LEU A 42 5.24 9.95 -7.54
N PRO A 43 5.68 8.79 -7.02
CA PRO A 43 6.39 7.79 -7.82
C PRO A 43 5.48 7.07 -8.82
N PHE A 44 4.16 7.25 -8.71
CA PHE A 44 3.15 6.56 -9.51
C PHE A 44 2.58 7.47 -10.60
N TYR A 45 2.45 6.94 -11.81
CA TYR A 45 1.87 7.64 -12.95
C TYR A 45 1.09 6.67 -13.83
N THR A 46 0.30 7.18 -14.78
CA THR A 46 -0.40 6.36 -15.77
C THR A 46 0.06 6.70 -17.17
N THR A 47 0.09 5.70 -18.04
CA THR A 47 0.29 5.87 -19.49
C THR A 47 -1.03 5.74 -20.26
N ALA A 48 -2.17 5.64 -19.58
CA ALA A 48 -3.48 5.57 -20.21
C ALA A 48 -3.81 6.90 -20.91
N ASP A 49 -4.48 6.81 -22.06
CA ASP A 49 -5.18 7.96 -22.60
C ASP A 49 -6.40 8.33 -21.73
N PRO A 50 -6.97 9.54 -21.88
CA PRO A 50 -8.07 9.99 -21.03
C PRO A 50 -9.34 9.13 -21.08
N ASP A 51 -9.60 8.41 -22.18
CA ASP A 51 -10.79 7.57 -22.32
C ASP A 51 -10.60 6.24 -21.59
N LEU A 52 -9.42 5.63 -21.71
CA LEU A 52 -9.06 4.45 -20.93
C LEU A 52 -9.01 4.75 -19.43
N GLU A 53 -8.44 5.89 -19.03
CA GLU A 53 -8.39 6.30 -17.62
C GLU A 53 -9.80 6.45 -17.03
N ARG A 54 -10.72 7.09 -17.76
CA ARG A 54 -12.12 7.24 -17.33
C ARG A 54 -12.81 5.88 -17.22
N ALA A 55 -12.77 5.08 -18.28
CA ALA A 55 -13.44 3.79 -18.33
C ALA A 55 -12.91 2.81 -17.28
N GLY A 56 -11.58 2.70 -17.15
CA GLY A 56 -10.94 1.85 -16.16
C GLY A 56 -11.22 2.33 -14.74
N SER A 57 -11.22 3.65 -14.53
CA SER A 57 -11.45 4.22 -13.20
C SER A 57 -12.88 4.05 -12.71
N ASP A 58 -13.86 4.19 -13.58
CA ASP A 58 -15.27 3.92 -13.25
C ASP A 58 -15.51 2.44 -12.98
N LEU A 59 -14.85 1.56 -13.73
CA LEU A 59 -15.00 0.12 -13.57
C LEU A 59 -14.38 -0.39 -12.26
N TYR A 60 -13.15 0.00 -11.89
CA TYR A 60 -12.59 -0.46 -10.61
C TYR A 60 -13.35 0.11 -9.39
N ARG A 61 -14.00 1.28 -9.55
CA ARG A 61 -14.88 1.86 -8.54
C ARG A 61 -16.16 1.03 -8.37
N SER A 62 -16.83 0.68 -9.46
CA SER A 62 -18.07 -0.12 -9.42
C SER A 62 -17.83 -1.52 -8.87
N LEU A 63 -16.68 -2.11 -9.18
CA LEU A 63 -16.22 -3.40 -8.65
C LEU A 63 -15.65 -3.31 -7.22
N GLN A 64 -15.65 -2.12 -6.63
CA GLN A 64 -15.20 -1.87 -5.26
C GLN A 64 -13.77 -2.35 -4.97
N CYS A 65 -12.86 -2.31 -5.96
CA CYS A 65 -11.49 -2.79 -5.79
C CYS A 65 -10.76 -2.12 -4.60
N ARG A 66 -11.12 -0.86 -4.30
CA ARG A 66 -10.58 -0.09 -3.17
C ARG A 66 -10.96 -0.60 -1.78
N ASN A 67 -11.93 -1.51 -1.66
CA ASN A 67 -12.24 -2.16 -0.39
C ASN A 67 -11.11 -3.09 0.06
N CYS A 68 -10.28 -3.57 -0.87
CA CYS A 68 -9.14 -4.44 -0.58
C CYS A 68 -7.81 -3.78 -0.92
N HIS A 69 -7.74 -3.05 -2.03
CA HIS A 69 -6.51 -2.50 -2.58
C HIS A 69 -6.38 -0.99 -2.36
N THR A 70 -5.14 -0.54 -2.16
CA THR A 70 -4.80 0.88 -2.35
C THR A 70 -4.68 1.14 -3.84
N ILE A 71 -5.29 2.23 -4.32
CA ILE A 71 -5.24 2.66 -5.72
C ILE A 71 -5.13 4.19 -5.74
N TRP A 72 -4.14 4.71 -6.46
CA TRP A 72 -3.70 6.10 -6.44
C TRP A 72 -3.36 6.62 -5.05
N SER A 73 -2.72 5.79 -4.23
CA SER A 73 -2.46 6.08 -2.81
C SER A 73 -3.73 6.36 -1.98
N VAL A 74 -4.91 6.10 -2.55
CA VAL A 74 -6.20 6.22 -1.87
C VAL A 74 -6.59 4.86 -1.30
N LYS A 75 -6.72 4.83 0.01
CA LYS A 75 -7.21 3.71 0.79
C LYS A 75 -8.68 3.95 1.17
N SER A 76 -9.55 2.95 1.00
CA SER A 76 -10.90 3.03 1.55
C SER A 76 -10.83 3.02 3.09
N VAL A 77 -11.68 3.82 3.75
CA VAL A 77 -11.81 3.77 5.22
C VAL A 77 -12.23 2.38 5.72
N TYR A 78 -12.86 1.59 4.85
CA TYR A 78 -13.28 0.21 5.10
C TYR A 78 -12.24 -0.83 4.68
N GLN A 79 -11.07 -0.42 4.17
CA GLN A 79 -10.02 -1.33 3.73
C GLN A 79 -9.34 -1.99 4.95
N SER A 80 -9.95 -3.09 5.35
CA SER A 80 -9.53 -4.00 6.43
C SER A 80 -8.64 -5.14 5.91
N VAL A 81 -8.61 -5.34 4.58
CA VAL A 81 -7.83 -6.40 3.94
C VAL A 81 -6.42 -5.90 3.63
N PRO A 82 -5.37 -6.60 4.09
CA PRO A 82 -3.98 -6.22 3.80
C PRO A 82 -3.55 -6.70 2.40
N ALA A 83 -4.31 -6.37 1.36
CA ALA A 83 -3.95 -6.70 -0.02
C ALA A 83 -2.76 -5.83 -0.50
N PRO A 84 -2.01 -6.26 -1.54
CA PRO A 84 -1.01 -5.42 -2.18
C PRO A 84 -1.61 -4.12 -2.72
N SER A 85 -0.81 -3.06 -2.78
CA SER A 85 -1.19 -1.85 -3.53
C SER A 85 -1.28 -2.19 -5.02
N LEU A 86 -2.21 -1.56 -5.74
CA LEU A 86 -2.22 -1.60 -7.21
C LEU A 86 -1.56 -0.36 -7.82
N ASP A 87 -1.02 0.53 -6.99
CA ASP A 87 -0.18 1.63 -7.44
C ASP A 87 1.05 1.08 -8.19
N GLY A 88 1.21 1.49 -9.44
CA GLY A 88 2.34 1.04 -10.26
C GLY A 88 2.29 -0.44 -10.68
N ILE A 89 1.16 -1.15 -10.49
CA ILE A 89 1.07 -2.60 -10.75
C ILE A 89 1.45 -2.99 -12.19
N GLY A 90 1.24 -2.11 -13.15
CA GLY A 90 1.65 -2.29 -14.54
C GLY A 90 3.15 -2.46 -14.71
N SER A 91 3.96 -1.88 -13.83
CA SER A 91 5.41 -2.12 -13.81
C SER A 91 5.80 -3.51 -13.32
N LEU A 92 4.90 -4.23 -12.64
CA LEU A 92 5.14 -5.61 -12.15
C LEU A 92 4.45 -6.65 -13.04
N ARG A 93 3.35 -6.30 -13.69
CA ARG A 93 2.55 -7.18 -14.55
C ARG A 93 2.14 -6.47 -15.83
N ASN A 94 2.36 -7.12 -16.96
CA ASN A 94 1.86 -6.63 -18.25
C ASN A 94 0.35 -6.86 -18.42
N GLU A 95 -0.21 -6.28 -19.48
CA GLU A 95 -1.63 -6.35 -19.80
C GLU A 95 -2.09 -7.80 -20.02
N GLU A 96 -1.32 -8.62 -20.71
CA GLU A 96 -1.67 -10.01 -20.99
C GLU A 96 -1.81 -10.82 -19.70
N TRP A 97 -0.89 -10.61 -18.74
CA TRP A 97 -0.96 -11.26 -17.44
C TRP A 97 -2.20 -10.80 -16.67
N LEU A 98 -2.48 -9.50 -16.64
CA LEU A 98 -3.63 -8.93 -15.94
C LEU A 98 -4.95 -9.40 -16.55
N TYR A 99 -5.05 -9.44 -17.88
CA TYR A 99 -6.20 -9.97 -18.58
C TYR A 99 -6.44 -11.43 -18.22
N ARG A 100 -5.39 -12.27 -18.25
CA ARG A 100 -5.50 -13.67 -17.83
C ARG A 100 -5.92 -13.79 -16.37
N TYR A 101 -5.40 -12.95 -15.49
CA TYR A 101 -5.74 -12.95 -14.07
C TYR A 101 -7.21 -12.59 -13.82
N PHE A 102 -7.70 -11.50 -14.42
CA PHE A 102 -9.11 -11.08 -14.32
C PHE A 102 -10.07 -12.02 -15.03
N SER A 103 -9.60 -12.79 -16.00
CA SER A 103 -10.40 -13.79 -16.71
C SER A 103 -10.46 -15.15 -16.02
N SER A 104 -9.73 -15.35 -14.93
CA SER A 104 -9.66 -16.65 -14.27
C SER A 104 -10.86 -16.88 -13.36
N GLU A 105 -11.49 -18.05 -13.49
CA GLU A 105 -12.51 -18.57 -12.55
C GLU A 105 -11.91 -18.79 -11.15
N ASN A 106 -10.60 -19.07 -11.08
CA ASN A 106 -9.85 -19.24 -9.85
C ASN A 106 -8.54 -18.44 -9.89
N PRO A 107 -8.58 -17.12 -9.57
CA PRO A 107 -7.39 -16.26 -9.60
C PRO A 107 -6.22 -16.81 -8.76
N GLN A 108 -6.50 -17.61 -7.74
CA GLN A 108 -5.53 -18.13 -6.77
C GLN A 108 -4.61 -19.19 -7.38
N GLU A 109 -4.99 -19.81 -8.50
CA GLU A 109 -4.10 -20.69 -9.27
C GLU A 109 -3.00 -19.90 -9.98
N ILE A 110 -3.27 -18.65 -10.35
CA ILE A 110 -2.30 -17.77 -11.02
C ILE A 110 -1.46 -17.01 -10.00
N LEU A 111 -2.11 -16.45 -8.97
CA LEU A 111 -1.44 -15.73 -7.88
C LEU A 111 -1.92 -16.27 -6.53
N PRO A 112 -1.20 -17.25 -5.95
CA PRO A 112 -1.54 -17.82 -4.66
C PRO A 112 -1.58 -16.74 -3.57
N SER A 113 -2.62 -16.78 -2.76
CA SER A 113 -2.79 -15.86 -1.62
C SER A 113 -2.69 -16.62 -0.30
N ARG A 114 -1.91 -16.08 0.63
CA ARG A 114 -1.86 -16.55 2.02
C ARG A 114 -3.03 -16.06 2.89
N MET A 115 -3.97 -15.30 2.31
CA MET A 115 -5.10 -14.74 3.04
C MET A 115 -6.20 -15.80 3.29
N LYS A 116 -7.02 -15.57 4.32
CA LYS A 116 -8.24 -16.35 4.56
C LYS A 116 -9.17 -16.25 3.36
N GLU A 117 -9.96 -17.29 3.12
CA GLU A 117 -10.84 -17.42 1.95
C GLU A 117 -11.65 -16.15 1.64
N LYS A 118 -12.34 -15.60 2.65
CA LYS A 118 -13.15 -14.37 2.52
C LYS A 118 -12.39 -13.09 2.13
N TYR A 119 -11.06 -13.12 2.14
CA TYR A 119 -10.19 -11.99 1.81
C TYR A 119 -9.34 -12.25 0.57
N LYS A 120 -9.49 -13.42 -0.05
CA LYS A 120 -8.85 -13.72 -1.33
C LYS A 120 -9.51 -12.89 -2.44
N MET A 121 -8.72 -12.60 -3.47
CA MET A 121 -9.22 -11.89 -4.65
C MET A 121 -10.38 -12.69 -5.30
N PRO A 122 -11.57 -12.10 -5.48
CA PRO A 122 -12.66 -12.79 -6.16
C PRO A 122 -12.34 -12.99 -7.64
N SER A 123 -13.04 -13.94 -8.27
CA SER A 123 -13.03 -14.07 -9.73
C SER A 123 -13.80 -12.93 -10.40
N PHE A 124 -13.31 -12.49 -11.55
CA PHE A 124 -13.99 -11.57 -12.45
C PHE A 124 -14.27 -12.19 -13.84
N ALA A 125 -14.22 -13.52 -13.95
CA ALA A 125 -14.44 -14.23 -15.21
C ALA A 125 -15.86 -13.99 -15.79
N SER A 126 -16.84 -13.72 -14.93
CA SER A 126 -18.21 -13.39 -15.30
C SER A 126 -18.40 -12.00 -15.91
N LEU A 127 -17.40 -11.11 -15.80
CA LEU A 127 -17.42 -9.82 -16.48
C LEU A 127 -17.34 -10.00 -18.00
N SER A 128 -17.92 -9.06 -18.74
CA SER A 128 -17.81 -9.06 -20.19
C SER A 128 -16.33 -9.00 -20.61
N GLU A 129 -16.01 -9.59 -21.77
CA GLU A 129 -14.64 -9.55 -22.29
C GLU A 129 -14.13 -8.11 -22.43
N LYS A 130 -15.00 -7.18 -22.83
CA LYS A 130 -14.70 -5.76 -22.92
C LYS A 130 -14.28 -5.19 -21.56
N GLU A 131 -15.03 -5.46 -20.49
CA GLU A 131 -14.70 -4.99 -19.14
C GLU A 131 -13.37 -5.58 -18.65
N ARG A 132 -13.13 -6.87 -18.89
CA ARG A 132 -11.86 -7.52 -18.51
C ARG A 132 -10.66 -6.91 -19.24
N LYS A 133 -10.80 -6.61 -20.53
CA LYS A 133 -9.76 -5.91 -21.32
C LYS A 133 -9.54 -4.48 -20.82
N VAL A 134 -10.61 -3.73 -20.53
CA VAL A 134 -10.50 -2.37 -19.97
C VAL A 134 -9.78 -2.39 -18.61
N LEU A 135 -10.12 -3.32 -17.71
CA LEU A 135 -9.41 -3.47 -16.44
C LEU A 135 -7.93 -3.80 -16.64
N ALA A 136 -7.64 -4.76 -17.52
CA ALA A 136 -6.27 -5.19 -17.80
C ALA A 136 -5.42 -4.04 -18.34
N ALA A 137 -5.90 -3.36 -19.39
CA ALA A 137 -5.22 -2.23 -19.99
C ALA A 137 -5.04 -1.08 -19.00
N TYR A 138 -6.09 -0.74 -18.22
CA TYR A 138 -6.02 0.31 -17.21
C TYR A 138 -4.96 -0.01 -16.14
N PHE A 139 -4.98 -1.20 -15.53
CA PHE A 139 -4.00 -1.55 -14.51
C PHE A 139 -2.59 -1.72 -15.07
N ALA A 140 -2.43 -2.19 -16.31
CA ALA A 140 -1.14 -2.25 -17.00
C ALA A 140 -0.56 -0.85 -17.26
N SER A 141 -1.44 0.14 -17.44
CA SER A 141 -1.04 1.54 -17.61
C SER A 141 -0.53 2.18 -16.32
N LEU A 142 -0.83 1.62 -15.13
CA LEU A 142 -0.36 2.17 -13.87
C LEU A 142 1.11 1.81 -13.68
N ARG A 143 2.00 2.79 -13.83
CA ARG A 143 3.45 2.62 -13.79
C ARG A 143 4.03 3.26 -12.54
N VAL A 144 5.22 2.79 -12.20
CA VAL A 144 6.10 3.40 -11.19
C VAL A 144 7.35 3.93 -11.87
N LYS A 145 7.91 5.03 -11.34
CA LYS A 145 9.22 5.55 -11.74
C LYS A 145 10.31 4.54 -11.37
N ASP A 146 11.36 4.48 -12.19
CA ASP A 146 12.42 3.47 -12.05
C ASP A 146 13.10 3.50 -10.68
N TRP A 147 13.29 4.69 -10.10
CA TRP A 147 13.90 4.87 -8.78
C TRP A 147 13.07 4.34 -7.61
N TYR A 148 11.80 3.97 -7.83
CA TYR A 148 10.88 3.44 -6.81
C TYR A 148 10.40 2.01 -7.13
N LEU A 149 10.97 1.37 -8.16
CA LEU A 149 10.54 0.06 -8.62
C LEU A 149 10.84 -1.03 -7.58
N ASP A 150 12.04 -1.03 -7.00
CA ASP A 150 12.48 -2.03 -6.04
C ASP A 150 11.65 -1.98 -4.74
N GLU A 151 11.29 -0.79 -4.30
CA GLU A 151 10.37 -0.57 -3.17
C GLU A 151 8.98 -1.12 -3.47
N THR A 152 8.50 -0.93 -4.71
CA THR A 152 7.19 -1.43 -5.14
C THR A 152 7.17 -2.96 -5.19
N ILE A 153 8.22 -3.58 -5.74
CA ILE A 153 8.39 -5.05 -5.76
C ILE A 153 8.45 -5.60 -4.33
N SER A 154 9.27 -5.01 -3.48
CA SER A 154 9.43 -5.43 -2.09
C SER A 154 8.11 -5.32 -1.32
N ALA A 155 7.35 -4.25 -1.54
CA ALA A 155 6.04 -4.05 -0.92
C ALA A 155 5.02 -5.11 -1.37
N GLU A 156 4.95 -5.46 -2.66
CA GLU A 156 4.08 -6.53 -3.15
C GLU A 156 4.48 -7.89 -2.55
N GLN A 157 5.76 -8.25 -2.63
CA GLN A 157 6.28 -9.52 -2.12
C GLN A 157 6.01 -9.70 -0.64
N LYS A 158 6.17 -8.65 0.17
CA LYS A 158 5.86 -8.67 1.60
C LYS A 158 4.39 -8.98 1.87
N LYS A 159 3.48 -8.49 1.03
CA LYS A 159 2.04 -8.77 1.17
C LYS A 159 1.74 -10.23 0.79
N LEU A 160 2.32 -10.70 -0.31
CA LEU A 160 2.11 -12.06 -0.83
C LEU A 160 2.71 -13.15 0.07
N THR A 161 3.92 -12.93 0.60
CA THR A 161 4.69 -13.96 1.33
C THR A 161 4.66 -13.77 2.85
N GLY A 162 4.45 -12.53 3.31
CA GLY A 162 4.55 -12.17 4.74
C GLY A 162 5.97 -12.02 5.25
N LYS A 163 6.98 -12.11 4.38
CA LYS A 163 8.40 -11.90 4.70
C LYS A 163 8.84 -10.50 4.29
#